data_AF-A0A7X3MGQ9-F1
#
_entry.id   AF-A0A7X3MGQ9-F1
#
_cell.length_a   1.000
_cell.length_b   1.000
_cell.length_c   1.000
_cell.angle_alpha   90.00
_cell.angle_beta   90.00
_cell.angle_gamma   90.00
#
_symmetry.space_group_name_H-M   'P 1'
#
loop_
_entity.id
_entity.type
_entity.pdbx_description
1 polymer ?
#
loop_
_entity_poly.entity_id
_entity_poly.type
_entity_poly.pdbx_seq_one_letter_code
_entity_poly.pdbx_strand_id
1 'polypeptide(L)'
;MRKMSKGQLEDILAGQKSNMSLSLREASFEDMDLSGFSLSGIDFTLGSFQNVRLDGVDFSGSIIENVLLDGCSMKGASFQNANMKTASLRYCDMRNCDIRGASLFGAVLEYARLDGIISDEKTQWFRMHCPEKGALLGYKKCVNDRLVQLLIPADAKRTSATLPSCRCSKAKVLTIKSFDSTKEFDEAWSLVDENFVYHKGQWVEVLDFNEDRWMDSTTGIHFWMSREEAIAY
;
A
#
# COMPACT_ATOMS: atom_id res chain seq x y z
N MET A 1 8.72 -22.19 -3.43
CA MET A 1 9.37 -21.34 -4.44
C MET A 1 10.55 -22.07 -5.08
N ARG A 2 10.73 -21.96 -6.39
CA ARG A 2 11.86 -22.54 -7.12
C ARG A 2 13.05 -21.57 -7.09
N LYS A 3 14.15 -21.96 -6.46
CA LYS A 3 15.39 -21.15 -6.48
C LYS A 3 15.89 -21.03 -7.92
N MET A 4 16.14 -19.79 -8.34
CA MET A 4 16.65 -19.44 -9.65
C MET A 4 18.09 -18.95 -9.48
N SER A 5 19.04 -19.58 -10.18
CA SER A 5 20.40 -19.04 -10.23
C SER A 5 20.49 -17.89 -11.24
N LYS A 6 21.51 -17.04 -11.08
CA LYS A 6 21.77 -15.96 -12.04
C LYS A 6 21.98 -16.49 -13.47
N GLY A 7 22.75 -17.58 -13.64
CA GLY A 7 22.97 -18.19 -14.95
C GLY A 7 21.70 -18.75 -15.58
N GLN A 8 20.83 -19.39 -14.78
CA GLN A 8 19.53 -19.85 -15.28
C GLN A 8 18.64 -18.69 -15.73
N LEU A 9 18.65 -17.57 -15.00
CA LEU A 9 17.93 -16.36 -15.40
C LEU A 9 18.50 -15.80 -16.71
N GLU A 10 19.82 -15.69 -16.83
CA GLU A 10 20.50 -15.22 -18.05
C GLU A 10 20.15 -16.10 -19.26
N ASP A 11 20.17 -17.42 -19.12
CA ASP A 11 19.79 -18.36 -20.18
C ASP A 11 18.33 -18.20 -20.60
N ILE A 12 17.42 -17.99 -19.64
CA ILE A 12 16.00 -17.75 -19.90
C ILE A 12 15.80 -16.43 -20.66
N LEU A 13 16.49 -15.37 -20.26
CA LEU A 13 16.39 -14.05 -20.90
C LEU A 13 16.99 -14.07 -22.31
N ALA A 14 18.12 -14.76 -22.51
CA ALA A 14 18.75 -14.92 -23.82
C ALA A 14 17.88 -15.76 -24.79
N GLY A 15 17.13 -16.73 -24.25
CA GLY A 15 16.21 -17.57 -25.02
C GLY A 15 14.84 -16.93 -25.32
N GLN A 16 14.56 -15.73 -24.78
CA GLN A 16 13.25 -15.11 -24.89
C GLN A 16 12.97 -14.66 -26.33
N LYS A 17 11.91 -15.22 -26.93
CA LYS A 17 11.36 -14.74 -28.20
C LYS A 17 10.44 -13.55 -27.94
N SER A 18 10.46 -12.55 -28.82
CA SER A 18 9.77 -11.26 -28.68
C SER A 18 8.25 -11.31 -28.42
N ASN A 19 7.60 -12.47 -28.58
CA ASN A 19 6.14 -12.61 -28.52
C ASN A 19 5.64 -13.60 -27.43
N MET A 20 6.50 -14.06 -26.51
CA MET A 20 6.08 -14.91 -25.39
C MET A 20 6.19 -14.15 -24.07
N SER A 21 5.08 -14.14 -23.31
CA SER A 21 5.07 -13.70 -21.92
C SER A 21 5.94 -14.65 -21.10
N LEU A 22 7.00 -14.14 -20.48
CA LEU A 22 7.85 -14.92 -19.60
C LEU A 22 7.25 -14.92 -18.18
N SER A 23 7.10 -16.11 -17.62
CA SER A 23 6.56 -16.30 -16.28
C SER A 23 7.59 -16.96 -15.38
N LEU A 24 7.93 -16.27 -14.30
CA LEU A 24 8.81 -16.69 -13.21
C LEU A 24 8.06 -16.63 -11.87
N ARG A 25 6.77 -17.00 -11.89
CA ARG A 25 5.94 -17.09 -10.68
C ARG A 25 6.57 -18.02 -9.66
N GLU A 26 6.46 -17.64 -8.39
CA GLU A 26 7.01 -18.40 -7.27
C GLU A 26 8.52 -18.70 -7.40
N ALA A 27 9.27 -17.93 -8.18
CA ALA A 27 10.72 -18.03 -8.23
C ALA A 27 11.36 -17.34 -7.03
N SER A 28 12.45 -17.92 -6.51
CA SER A 28 13.28 -17.30 -5.47
C SER A 28 14.62 -16.89 -6.06
N PHE A 29 14.99 -15.62 -5.87
CA PHE A 29 16.28 -15.06 -6.22
C PHE A 29 16.99 -14.66 -4.92
N GLU A 30 18.16 -15.23 -4.68
CA GLU A 30 18.88 -15.08 -3.42
C GLU A 30 20.35 -14.74 -3.70
N ASP A 31 20.88 -13.77 -2.94
CA ASP A 31 22.31 -13.46 -2.88
C ASP A 31 22.98 -13.17 -4.24
N MET A 32 22.35 -12.32 -5.05
CA MET A 32 22.84 -12.02 -6.39
C MET A 32 22.75 -10.54 -6.77
N ASP A 33 23.55 -10.16 -7.75
CA ASP A 33 23.52 -8.84 -8.37
C ASP A 33 22.86 -8.92 -9.74
N LEU A 34 21.67 -8.33 -9.85
CA LEU A 34 20.87 -8.18 -11.07
C LEU A 34 20.80 -6.71 -11.52
N SER A 35 21.74 -5.87 -11.08
CA SER A 35 21.76 -4.45 -11.45
C SER A 35 21.79 -4.28 -12.97
N GLY A 36 20.95 -3.39 -13.49
CA GLY A 36 20.84 -3.10 -14.92
C GLY A 36 20.22 -4.20 -15.79
N PHE A 37 19.70 -5.28 -15.21
CA PHE A 37 19.00 -6.30 -15.98
C PHE A 37 17.71 -5.74 -16.59
N SER A 38 17.34 -6.23 -17.78
CA SER A 38 15.99 -6.03 -18.30
C SER A 38 15.11 -7.20 -17.89
N LEU A 39 14.17 -6.93 -17.00
CA LEU A 39 13.17 -7.87 -16.48
C LEU A 39 11.75 -7.40 -16.82
N SER A 40 11.62 -6.62 -17.89
CA SER A 40 10.38 -5.98 -18.32
C SER A 40 9.35 -6.99 -18.80
N GLY A 41 8.09 -6.80 -18.41
CA GLY A 41 6.96 -7.64 -18.84
C GLY A 41 6.97 -9.08 -18.28
N ILE A 42 7.84 -9.37 -17.31
CA ILE A 42 7.92 -10.69 -16.68
C ILE A 42 6.90 -10.79 -15.54
N ASP A 43 6.24 -11.94 -15.43
CA ASP A 43 5.38 -12.26 -14.29
C ASP A 43 6.20 -12.90 -13.17
N PHE A 44 6.39 -12.16 -12.07
CA PHE A 44 7.05 -12.59 -10.84
C PHE A 44 6.07 -12.92 -9.71
N THR A 45 4.77 -13.02 -9.97
CA THR A 45 3.74 -13.18 -8.94
C THR A 45 4.13 -14.26 -7.91
N LEU A 46 3.99 -13.94 -6.61
CA LEU A 46 4.38 -14.81 -5.48
C LEU A 46 5.88 -15.17 -5.41
N GLY A 47 6.74 -14.45 -6.14
CA GLY A 47 8.19 -14.60 -6.10
C GLY A 47 8.83 -13.94 -4.88
N SER A 48 10.12 -14.19 -4.70
CA SER A 48 10.93 -13.62 -3.62
C SER A 48 12.30 -13.20 -4.12
N PHE A 49 12.75 -12.02 -3.69
CA PHE A 49 14.09 -11.49 -3.88
C PHE A 49 14.68 -11.23 -2.50
N GLN A 50 15.70 -12.01 -2.12
CA GLN A 50 16.35 -11.89 -0.82
C GLN A 50 17.82 -11.53 -1.01
N ASN A 51 18.23 -10.40 -0.41
CA ASN A 51 19.60 -9.91 -0.56
C ASN A 51 20.03 -9.76 -2.03
N VAL A 52 19.12 -9.24 -2.87
CA VAL A 52 19.37 -9.01 -4.29
C VAL A 52 19.63 -7.52 -4.54
N ARG A 53 20.67 -7.22 -5.32
CA ARG A 53 20.87 -5.86 -5.85
C ARG A 53 20.15 -5.72 -7.19
N LEU A 54 19.22 -4.79 -7.25
CA LEU A 54 18.33 -4.49 -8.38
C LEU A 54 18.53 -3.04 -8.85
N ASP A 55 19.69 -2.44 -8.61
CA ASP A 55 19.95 -1.05 -8.96
C ASP A 55 19.87 -0.88 -10.49
N GLY A 56 19.08 0.09 -10.96
CA GLY A 56 18.87 0.39 -12.37
C GLY A 56 18.18 -0.72 -13.18
N VAL A 57 17.58 -1.72 -12.53
CA VAL A 57 16.85 -2.79 -13.22
C VAL A 57 15.59 -2.24 -13.91
N ASP A 58 15.23 -2.83 -15.04
CA ASP A 58 13.99 -2.52 -15.75
C ASP A 58 12.90 -3.56 -15.46
N PHE A 59 11.93 -3.20 -14.64
CA PHE A 59 10.70 -3.95 -14.36
C PHE A 59 9.47 -3.36 -15.09
N SER A 60 9.66 -2.60 -16.17
CA SER A 60 8.55 -1.96 -16.85
C SER A 60 7.52 -2.98 -17.35
N GLY A 61 6.25 -2.76 -17.05
CA GLY A 61 5.14 -3.65 -17.40
C GLY A 61 5.13 -5.02 -16.70
N SER A 62 6.04 -5.25 -15.75
CA SER A 62 6.13 -6.53 -15.04
C SER A 62 4.99 -6.70 -14.03
N ILE A 63 4.66 -7.97 -13.73
CA ILE A 63 3.70 -8.31 -12.68
C ILE A 63 4.51 -8.69 -11.44
N ILE A 64 4.45 -7.84 -10.43
CA ILE A 64 5.15 -7.93 -9.15
C ILE A 64 4.09 -8.05 -8.04
N GLU A 65 3.05 -8.85 -8.28
CA GLU A 65 1.95 -9.03 -7.34
C GLU A 65 2.34 -10.03 -6.24
N ASN A 66 2.15 -9.65 -4.97
CA ASN A 66 2.54 -10.47 -3.80
C ASN A 66 4.02 -10.90 -3.79
N VAL A 67 4.93 -10.07 -4.30
CA VAL A 67 6.37 -10.38 -4.31
C VAL A 67 7.04 -9.86 -3.05
N LEU A 68 7.97 -10.64 -2.50
CA LEU A 68 8.82 -10.22 -1.38
C LEU A 68 10.10 -9.60 -1.92
N LEU A 69 10.33 -8.31 -1.66
CA LEU A 69 11.51 -7.55 -2.08
C LEU A 69 12.26 -6.92 -0.89
N ASP A 70 11.85 -7.22 0.34
CA ASP A 70 12.32 -6.59 1.57
C ASP A 70 13.85 -6.42 1.62
N GLY A 71 14.29 -5.20 1.88
CA GLY A 71 15.70 -4.84 2.03
C GLY A 71 16.53 -4.80 0.73
N CYS A 72 15.92 -5.05 -0.44
CA CYS A 72 16.65 -4.95 -1.71
C CYS A 72 17.02 -3.48 -2.04
N SER A 73 18.20 -3.29 -2.63
CA SER A 73 18.57 -2.02 -3.25
C SER A 73 18.02 -2.01 -4.67
N MET A 74 17.23 -1.00 -5.03
CA MET A 74 16.61 -0.88 -6.36
C MET A 74 16.79 0.54 -6.93
N LYS A 75 17.88 1.23 -6.58
CA LYS A 75 18.06 2.65 -6.90
C LYS A 75 17.98 2.89 -8.40
N GLY A 76 17.18 3.84 -8.82
CA GLY A 76 17.02 4.17 -10.24
C GLY A 76 16.35 3.07 -11.08
N ALA A 77 15.73 2.07 -10.47
CA ALA A 77 14.98 1.05 -11.20
C ALA A 77 13.72 1.63 -11.87
N SER A 78 13.32 1.05 -13.00
CA SER A 78 12.08 1.39 -13.70
C SER A 78 10.99 0.39 -13.37
N PHE A 79 9.87 0.88 -12.82
CA PHE A 79 8.62 0.16 -12.60
C PHE A 79 7.48 0.72 -13.46
N GLN A 80 7.80 1.35 -14.59
CA GLN A 80 6.80 1.99 -15.43
C GLN A 80 5.71 1.00 -15.83
N ASN A 81 4.44 1.33 -15.54
CA ASN A 81 3.28 0.47 -15.78
C ASN A 81 3.33 -0.91 -15.10
N ALA A 82 4.20 -1.11 -14.11
CA ALA A 82 4.27 -2.38 -13.37
C ALA A 82 3.05 -2.54 -12.45
N ASN A 83 2.60 -3.78 -12.28
CA ASN A 83 1.63 -4.12 -11.25
C ASN A 83 2.38 -4.54 -9.98
N MET A 84 2.48 -3.67 -8.98
CA MET A 84 3.15 -3.93 -7.70
C MET A 84 2.15 -4.18 -6.57
N LYS A 85 0.94 -4.63 -6.92
CA LYS A 85 -0.11 -4.91 -5.94
C LYS A 85 0.39 -5.85 -4.84
N THR A 86 0.17 -5.46 -3.60
CA THR A 86 0.53 -6.23 -2.40
C THR A 86 2.00 -6.69 -2.32
N ALA A 87 2.91 -6.05 -3.08
CA ALA A 87 4.34 -6.29 -2.97
C ALA A 87 4.87 -5.82 -1.61
N SER A 88 5.78 -6.58 -1.02
CA SER A 88 6.50 -6.17 0.19
C SER A 88 7.79 -5.46 -0.22
N LEU A 89 7.87 -4.17 0.04
CA LEU A 89 8.99 -3.28 -0.30
C LEU A 89 9.62 -2.69 0.96
N ARG A 90 9.50 -3.37 2.10
CA ARG A 90 10.00 -2.83 3.38
C ARG A 90 11.50 -2.67 3.33
N TYR A 91 12.01 -1.60 3.94
CA TYR A 91 13.45 -1.33 4.02
C TYR A 91 14.18 -1.22 2.66
N CYS A 92 13.46 -1.18 1.54
CA CYS A 92 14.08 -1.09 0.22
C CYS A 92 14.70 0.30 0.00
N ASP A 93 15.80 0.35 -0.75
CA ASP A 93 16.32 1.61 -1.27
C ASP A 93 15.78 1.84 -2.68
N MET A 94 14.68 2.61 -2.78
CA MET A 94 13.96 2.91 -4.03
C MET A 94 14.23 4.34 -4.51
N ARG A 95 15.36 4.94 -4.12
CA ARG A 95 15.67 6.31 -4.51
C ARG A 95 15.79 6.43 -6.02
N ASN A 96 15.19 7.50 -6.57
CA ASN A 96 15.14 7.79 -8.01
C ASN A 96 14.45 6.73 -8.87
N CYS A 97 13.64 5.82 -8.30
CA CYS A 97 12.87 4.89 -9.13
C CYS A 97 11.77 5.60 -9.91
N ASP A 98 11.47 5.05 -11.08
CA ASP A 98 10.37 5.49 -11.93
C ASP A 98 9.15 4.58 -11.76
N ILE A 99 8.07 5.09 -11.19
CA ILE A 99 6.81 4.36 -10.95
C ILE A 99 5.66 4.93 -11.78
N ARG A 100 5.93 5.66 -12.86
CA ARG A 100 4.89 6.22 -13.74
C ARG A 100 3.96 5.14 -14.27
N GLY A 101 2.65 5.34 -14.13
CA GLY A 101 1.64 4.33 -14.48
C GLY A 101 1.63 3.05 -13.64
N ALA A 102 2.50 2.88 -12.65
CA ALA A 102 2.52 1.69 -11.80
C ALA A 102 1.30 1.64 -10.86
N SER A 103 0.87 0.45 -10.48
CA SER A 103 -0.14 0.25 -9.44
C SER A 103 0.48 -0.27 -8.16
N LEU A 104 0.29 0.46 -7.06
CA LEU A 104 0.84 0.12 -5.74
C LEU A 104 -0.22 -0.40 -4.76
N PHE A 105 -1.42 -0.80 -5.22
CA PHE A 105 -2.51 -1.17 -4.32
C PHE A 105 -2.07 -2.18 -3.25
N GLY A 106 -2.12 -1.80 -1.98
CA GLY A 106 -1.71 -2.65 -0.86
C GLY A 106 -0.21 -2.97 -0.77
N ALA A 107 0.65 -2.35 -1.59
CA ALA A 107 2.09 -2.50 -1.47
C ALA A 107 2.59 -1.93 -0.13
N VAL A 108 3.51 -2.63 0.53
CA VAL A 108 4.02 -2.21 1.84
C VAL A 108 5.35 -1.50 1.71
N LEU A 109 5.39 -0.22 2.06
CA LEU A 109 6.53 0.68 1.89
C LEU A 109 7.19 1.08 3.23
N GLU A 110 6.90 0.37 4.31
CA GLU A 110 7.45 0.65 5.64
C GLU A 110 8.98 0.74 5.58
N TYR A 111 9.54 1.86 6.06
CA TYR A 111 10.98 2.14 6.06
C TYR A 111 11.66 2.16 4.67
N ALA A 112 10.91 2.16 3.58
CA ALA A 112 11.47 2.31 2.24
C ALA A 112 12.01 3.72 2.02
N ARG A 113 13.13 3.84 1.31
CA ARG A 113 13.71 5.13 0.92
C ARG A 113 13.15 5.54 -0.43
N LEU A 114 12.35 6.62 -0.46
CA LEU A 114 11.56 7.04 -1.62
C LEU A 114 11.99 8.42 -2.16
N ASP A 115 13.19 8.89 -1.82
CA ASP A 115 13.69 10.17 -2.31
C ASP A 115 13.81 10.16 -3.84
N GLY A 116 13.27 11.18 -4.50
CA GLY A 116 13.38 11.33 -5.96
C GLY A 116 12.51 10.37 -6.78
N ILE A 117 11.52 9.70 -6.18
CA ILE A 117 10.55 8.89 -6.92
C ILE A 117 9.88 9.71 -8.03
N ILE A 118 9.89 9.17 -9.24
CA ILE A 118 9.22 9.75 -10.41
C ILE A 118 7.85 9.07 -10.54
N SER A 119 6.77 9.86 -10.44
CA SER A 119 5.39 9.40 -10.59
C SER A 119 4.61 10.39 -11.45
N ASP A 120 3.51 9.92 -12.06
CA ASP A 120 2.63 10.74 -12.90
C ASP A 120 1.17 10.63 -12.42
N GLU A 121 0.24 11.15 -13.22
CA GLU A 121 -1.20 11.08 -12.96
C GLU A 121 -1.78 9.67 -13.12
N LYS A 122 -1.05 8.75 -13.75
CA LYS A 122 -1.46 7.36 -13.96
C LYS A 122 -0.96 6.43 -12.87
N THR A 123 0.06 6.83 -12.11
CA THR A 123 0.52 6.10 -10.93
C THR A 123 -0.63 5.98 -9.92
N GLN A 124 -0.98 4.73 -9.57
CA GLN A 124 -2.11 4.43 -8.69
C GLN A 124 -1.61 4.10 -7.28
N TRP A 125 -2.37 4.52 -6.26
CA TRP A 125 -2.13 4.18 -4.85
C TRP A 125 -0.79 4.63 -4.26
N PHE A 126 -0.11 5.60 -4.90
CA PHE A 126 1.09 6.22 -4.33
C PHE A 126 0.79 7.52 -3.57
N ARG A 127 -0.14 8.34 -4.08
CA ARG A 127 -0.54 9.62 -3.44
C ARG A 127 -1.53 9.36 -2.30
N MET A 128 -1.71 10.37 -1.46
CA MET A 128 -2.71 10.34 -0.38
C MET A 128 -4.10 10.06 -0.97
N HIS A 129 -4.82 9.12 -0.38
CA HIS A 129 -6.19 8.77 -0.76
C HIS A 129 -7.19 9.78 -0.18
N CYS A 130 -7.00 10.19 1.08
CA CYS A 130 -7.75 11.29 1.66
C CYS A 130 -7.20 12.66 1.21
N PRO A 131 -8.05 13.68 1.03
CA PRO A 131 -7.63 15.07 0.81
C PRO A 131 -6.70 15.57 1.92
N GLU A 132 -5.63 16.27 1.55
CA GLU A 132 -4.67 16.81 2.52
C GLU A 132 -5.27 17.96 3.36
N LYS A 133 -6.17 18.75 2.78
CA LYS A 133 -6.71 19.99 3.38
C LYS A 133 -8.23 19.97 3.46
N GLY A 134 -8.77 20.80 4.35
CA GLY A 134 -10.21 20.98 4.54
C GLY A 134 -10.81 19.96 5.50
N ALA A 135 -12.03 20.24 5.96
CA ALA A 135 -12.81 19.27 6.73
C ALA A 135 -13.44 18.24 5.78
N LEU A 136 -13.56 16.99 6.23
CA LEU A 136 -14.14 15.91 5.44
C LEU A 136 -14.96 14.97 6.31
N LEU A 137 -15.82 14.17 5.66
CA LEU A 137 -16.50 13.06 6.30
C LEU A 137 -15.69 11.78 6.08
N GLY A 138 -15.60 10.97 7.14
CA GLY A 138 -15.04 9.64 7.11
C GLY A 138 -15.99 8.63 7.72
N TYR A 139 -15.80 7.35 7.40
CA TYR A 139 -16.64 6.27 7.88
C TYR A 139 -15.78 5.21 8.56
N LYS A 140 -16.22 4.70 9.71
CA LYS A 140 -15.53 3.65 10.45
C LYS A 140 -16.48 2.50 10.75
N LYS A 141 -16.13 1.32 10.22
CA LYS A 141 -16.77 0.06 10.57
C LYS A 141 -16.40 -0.34 12.00
N CYS A 142 -17.41 -0.73 12.74
CA CYS A 142 -17.36 -1.19 14.12
C CYS A 142 -18.02 -2.57 14.22
N VAL A 143 -17.88 -3.21 15.39
CA VAL A 143 -18.54 -4.49 15.67
C VAL A 143 -20.07 -4.37 15.58
N ASN A 144 -20.76 -5.51 15.45
CA ASN A 144 -22.23 -5.61 15.46
C ASN A 144 -22.91 -4.76 14.36
N ASP A 145 -22.34 -4.78 13.16
CA ASP A 145 -22.81 -4.06 11.97
C ASP A 145 -23.05 -2.56 12.18
N ARG A 146 -22.26 -1.94 13.07
CA ARG A 146 -22.31 -0.50 13.34
C ARG A 146 -21.34 0.23 12.45
N LEU A 147 -21.82 1.30 11.83
CA LEU A 147 -21.02 2.22 11.06
C LEU A 147 -21.06 3.60 11.71
N VAL A 148 -19.87 4.11 12.01
CA VAL A 148 -19.66 5.42 12.58
C VAL A 148 -19.39 6.42 11.45
N GLN A 149 -20.14 7.50 11.39
CA GLN A 149 -19.81 8.66 10.55
C GLN A 149 -19.01 9.66 11.39
N LEU A 150 -17.87 10.07 10.85
CA LEU A 150 -16.89 10.92 11.48
C LEU A 150 -16.80 12.25 10.72
N LEU A 151 -16.81 13.36 11.44
CA LEU A 151 -16.33 14.64 10.94
C LEU A 151 -14.84 14.76 11.29
N ILE A 152 -14.01 14.78 10.27
CA ILE A 152 -12.57 14.99 10.40
C ILE A 152 -12.31 16.47 10.13
N PRO A 153 -11.96 17.27 11.15
CA PRO A 153 -11.84 18.71 11.00
C PRO A 153 -10.59 19.08 10.18
N ALA A 154 -10.53 20.32 9.70
CA ALA A 154 -9.47 20.77 8.80
C ALA A 154 -8.07 20.78 9.44
N ASP A 155 -7.99 20.86 10.76
CA ASP A 155 -6.77 20.86 11.57
C ASP A 155 -6.33 19.45 12.01
N ALA A 156 -7.11 18.40 11.71
CA ALA A 156 -6.70 17.04 12.00
C ALA A 156 -5.54 16.60 11.10
N LYS A 157 -4.50 16.02 11.69
CA LYS A 157 -3.48 15.28 10.94
C LYS A 157 -4.13 14.05 10.32
N ARG A 158 -3.71 13.68 9.11
CA ARG A 158 -4.24 12.51 8.41
C ARG A 158 -3.27 11.96 7.39
N THR A 159 -3.35 10.65 7.19
CA THR A 159 -2.52 9.90 6.27
C THR A 159 -3.33 8.78 5.60
N SER A 160 -2.84 8.27 4.48
CA SER A 160 -3.18 6.94 3.98
C SER A 160 -1.94 6.34 3.34
N ALA A 161 -1.77 5.03 3.39
CA ALA A 161 -0.67 4.38 2.68
C ALA A 161 -1.08 4.12 1.22
N THR A 162 -1.13 2.85 0.84
CA THR A 162 -1.42 2.34 -0.50
C THR A 162 -2.77 1.61 -0.58
N LEU A 163 -3.60 1.77 0.45
CA LEU A 163 -4.95 1.20 0.58
C LEU A 163 -6.00 2.32 0.66
N PRO A 164 -7.30 2.00 0.48
CA PRO A 164 -8.39 2.94 0.71
C PRO A 164 -8.50 3.41 2.17
N SER A 165 -7.96 2.63 3.12
CA SER A 165 -7.93 3.00 4.53
C SER A 165 -7.09 4.26 4.75
N CYS A 166 -7.67 5.19 5.49
CA CYS A 166 -7.01 6.40 5.95
C CYS A 166 -6.92 6.37 7.48
N ARG A 167 -6.02 7.19 8.04
CA ARG A 167 -5.91 7.44 9.48
C ARG A 167 -5.98 8.93 9.74
N CYS A 168 -6.56 9.32 10.86
CA CYS A 168 -6.53 10.71 11.33
C CYS A 168 -6.26 10.80 12.84
N SER A 169 -5.75 11.95 13.28
CA SER A 169 -5.46 12.22 14.69
C SER A 169 -6.69 12.65 15.49
N LYS A 170 -7.76 13.11 14.83
CA LYS A 170 -8.93 13.67 15.50
C LYS A 170 -10.17 13.58 14.63
N ALA A 171 -11.30 13.24 15.24
CA ALA A 171 -12.60 13.28 14.60
C ALA A 171 -13.74 13.49 15.60
N LYS A 172 -14.84 14.08 15.15
CA LYS A 172 -16.10 14.10 15.89
C LYS A 172 -17.03 13.00 15.40
N VAL A 173 -17.59 12.24 16.32
CA VAL A 173 -18.60 11.22 16.02
C VAL A 173 -19.93 11.91 15.72
N LEU A 174 -20.40 11.84 14.48
CA LEU A 174 -21.66 12.46 14.08
C LEU A 174 -22.85 11.52 14.29
N THR A 175 -22.78 10.32 13.70
CA THR A 175 -23.85 9.34 13.75
C THR A 175 -23.29 7.94 13.90
N ILE A 176 -24.08 7.04 14.49
CA ILE A 176 -23.78 5.62 14.56
C ILE A 176 -25.03 4.89 14.09
N LYS A 177 -24.93 4.16 12.98
CA LYS A 177 -26.07 3.49 12.33
C LYS A 177 -25.73 2.06 11.96
N SER A 178 -26.75 1.22 11.77
CA SER A 178 -26.57 -0.11 11.17
C SER A 178 -26.13 0.00 9.70
N PHE A 179 -25.55 -1.08 9.14
CA PHE A 179 -25.13 -1.13 7.72
C PHE A 179 -26.25 -1.02 6.70
N ASP A 180 -27.51 -1.17 7.09
CA ASP A 180 -28.70 -0.88 6.27
C ASP A 180 -29.31 0.51 6.59
N SER A 181 -28.74 1.24 7.55
CA SER A 181 -29.20 2.53 8.07
C SER A 181 -30.58 2.51 8.74
N THR A 182 -31.14 1.34 9.08
CA THR A 182 -32.48 1.23 9.68
C THR A 182 -32.49 1.47 11.19
N LYS A 183 -31.34 1.32 11.85
CA LYS A 183 -31.17 1.51 13.31
C LYS A 183 -30.13 2.59 13.59
N GLU A 184 -30.35 3.34 14.66
CA GLU A 184 -29.40 4.29 15.22
C GLU A 184 -28.96 3.86 16.62
N PHE A 185 -27.73 4.23 16.98
CA PHE A 185 -27.12 3.88 18.27
C PHE A 185 -26.45 5.11 18.88
N ASP A 186 -26.19 5.05 20.19
CA ASP A 186 -25.41 6.08 20.90
C ASP A 186 -23.93 5.72 21.02
N GLU A 187 -23.57 4.46 20.78
CA GLU A 187 -22.23 3.93 20.97
C GLU A 187 -21.85 2.88 19.91
N ALA A 188 -20.55 2.66 19.68
CA ALA A 188 -20.02 1.60 18.84
C ALA A 188 -18.59 1.20 19.25
N TRP A 189 -18.29 -0.09 19.31
CA TRP A 189 -16.97 -0.59 19.69
C TRP A 189 -16.07 -0.75 18.47
N SER A 190 -14.80 -0.39 18.60
CA SER A 190 -13.80 -0.56 17.54
C SER A 190 -13.64 -2.03 17.15
N LEU A 191 -13.33 -2.29 15.88
CA LEU A 191 -12.97 -3.63 15.38
C LEU A 191 -11.58 -4.10 15.84
N VAL A 192 -10.71 -3.15 16.22
CA VAL A 192 -9.27 -3.43 16.45
C VAL A 192 -8.90 -3.32 17.93
N ASP A 193 -9.63 -2.49 18.68
CA ASP A 193 -9.44 -2.31 20.12
C ASP A 193 -10.80 -2.48 20.81
N GLU A 194 -11.01 -3.63 21.43
CA GLU A 194 -12.27 -3.98 22.11
C GLU A 194 -12.60 -3.06 23.28
N ASN A 195 -11.61 -2.35 23.83
CA ASN A 195 -11.81 -1.42 24.94
C ASN A 195 -12.17 -0.01 24.47
N PHE A 196 -12.03 0.26 23.16
CA PHE A 196 -12.33 1.58 22.60
C PHE A 196 -13.78 1.67 22.11
N VAL A 197 -14.50 2.69 22.60
CA VAL A 197 -15.90 2.95 22.26
C VAL A 197 -16.04 4.35 21.64
N TYR A 198 -16.66 4.41 20.48
CA TYR A 198 -17.13 5.65 19.88
C TYR A 198 -18.48 6.02 20.47
N HIS A 199 -18.62 7.24 21.00
CA HIS A 199 -19.90 7.77 21.49
C HIS A 199 -20.40 8.89 20.60
N LYS A 200 -21.67 8.83 20.21
CA LYS A 200 -22.32 9.84 19.36
C LYS A 200 -22.18 11.24 19.96
N GLY A 201 -21.75 12.20 19.15
CA GLY A 201 -21.54 13.60 19.53
C GLY A 201 -20.18 13.91 20.18
N GLN A 202 -19.42 12.89 20.61
CA GLN A 202 -18.12 13.09 21.24
C GLN A 202 -16.99 13.29 20.24
N TRP A 203 -15.92 13.93 20.71
CA TRP A 203 -14.65 14.00 20.00
C TRP A 203 -13.77 12.82 20.39
N VAL A 204 -13.08 12.27 19.41
CA VAL A 204 -12.01 11.30 19.58
C VAL A 204 -10.71 11.95 19.15
N GLU A 205 -9.69 11.87 19.99
CA GLU A 205 -8.36 12.41 19.74
C GLU A 205 -7.30 11.35 20.01
N VAL A 206 -6.30 11.26 19.12
CA VAL A 206 -5.15 10.36 19.21
C VAL A 206 -3.91 11.23 19.38
N LEU A 207 -3.34 11.20 20.58
CA LEU A 207 -2.24 12.09 20.97
C LEU A 207 -0.89 11.69 20.35
N ASP A 208 -0.69 10.40 20.13
CA ASP A 208 0.52 9.78 19.59
C ASP A 208 0.36 9.38 18.12
N PHE A 209 -0.34 10.21 17.33
CA PHE A 209 -0.60 9.94 15.91
C PHE A 209 0.71 9.84 15.12
N ASN A 210 0.90 8.71 14.42
CA ASN A 210 2.03 8.52 13.53
C ASN A 210 1.77 9.16 12.15
N GLU A 211 2.52 10.22 11.85
CA GLU A 211 2.45 10.97 10.59
C GLU A 211 3.18 10.28 9.42
N ASP A 212 3.99 9.26 9.70
CA ASP A 212 4.55 8.44 8.64
C ASP A 212 3.41 7.64 7.99
N ARG A 213 3.05 8.06 6.78
CA ARG A 213 1.96 7.44 6.02
C ARG A 213 2.28 6.02 5.57
N TRP A 214 3.55 5.62 5.55
CA TRP A 214 3.95 4.26 5.15
C TRP A 214 3.82 3.27 6.30
N MET A 215 3.75 3.74 7.53
CA MET A 215 3.49 2.95 8.72
C MET A 215 1.97 2.77 8.92
N ASP A 216 1.34 1.99 8.04
CA ASP A 216 -0.14 1.93 7.94
C ASP A 216 -0.80 1.27 9.16
N SER A 217 -0.15 0.28 9.77
CA SER A 217 -0.67 -0.44 10.96
C SER A 217 -0.22 0.23 12.27
N THR A 218 -0.46 1.53 12.40
CA THR A 218 -0.07 2.31 13.60
C THR A 218 -1.21 3.14 14.16
N THR A 219 -0.93 3.87 15.24
CA THR A 219 -1.89 4.67 16.00
C THR A 219 -2.62 5.69 15.11
N GLY A 220 -3.93 5.78 15.31
CA GLY A 220 -4.80 6.67 14.56
C GLY A 220 -6.23 6.17 14.47
N ILE A 221 -7.17 7.11 14.27
CA ILE A 221 -8.55 6.78 13.97
C ILE A 221 -8.60 6.35 12.51
N HIS A 222 -8.74 5.05 12.28
CA HIS A 222 -8.89 4.51 10.94
C HIS A 222 -10.26 4.88 10.39
N PHE A 223 -10.33 5.31 9.13
CA PHE A 223 -11.57 5.65 8.44
C PHE A 223 -11.46 5.40 6.94
N TRP A 224 -12.59 5.34 6.27
CA TRP A 224 -12.71 5.27 4.82
C TRP A 224 -13.48 6.48 4.30
N MET A 225 -13.24 6.85 3.03
CA MET A 225 -13.80 8.06 2.42
C MET A 225 -15.29 7.90 2.09
N SER A 226 -15.76 6.66 1.91
CA SER A 226 -17.15 6.33 1.65
C SER A 226 -17.69 5.26 2.59
N ARG A 227 -19.02 5.19 2.62
CA ARG A 227 -19.77 4.21 3.38
C ARG A 227 -19.53 2.80 2.84
N GLU A 228 -19.50 2.69 1.52
CA GLU A 228 -19.33 1.46 0.76
C GLU A 228 -17.94 0.85 1.02
N GLU A 229 -16.89 1.67 0.96
CA GLU A 229 -15.52 1.25 1.29
C GLU A 229 -15.41 0.79 2.74
N ALA A 230 -16.00 1.52 3.69
CA ALA A 230 -15.97 1.14 5.10
C ALA A 230 -16.66 -0.19 5.37
N ILE A 231 -17.79 -0.46 4.72
CA ILE A 231 -18.56 -1.71 4.92
C ILE A 231 -17.84 -2.91 4.28
N ALA A 232 -17.22 -2.70 3.12
CA ALA A 232 -16.52 -3.73 2.35
C ALA A 232 -15.24 -4.23 3.02
N TYR A 233 -14.63 -3.42 3.89
CA TYR A 233 -13.52 -3.82 4.76
C TYR A 233 -13.98 -4.78 5.85
#